data_AF-N8UGG6-F1
#
_entry.id   AF-N8UGG6-F1
#
_cell.length_a   1.000
_cell.length_b   1.000
_cell.length_c   1.000
_cell.angle_alpha   90.00
_cell.angle_beta   90.00
_cell.angle_gamma   90.00
#
_symmetry.space_group_name_H-M   'P 1'
#
loop_
_entity.id
_entity.type
_entity.pdbx_description
1 polymer ?
#
loop_
_entity_poly.entity_id
_entity_poly.type
_entity_poly.pdbx_seq_one_letter_code
_entity_poly.pdbx_strand_id
1 'polypeptide(L)'
;MKKIINISIIIASILALSACNSIPSIPEVIQKNQWEGKPIDAAIAKWGNPLMAKNINNETTDYIWDFSRTKSITYESDSYAYYNTDRPGMTTGIVYDTKNVTMRCKLILRTNNQSKLITNYILDKDHKYSGACQNLFYGQ
;
A
#
# COMPACT_ATOMS: atom_id res chain seq x y z
N MET A 1 11.34 -38.93 53.45
CA MET A 1 10.87 -37.60 53.90
C MET A 1 10.75 -36.69 52.69
N LYS A 2 9.69 -35.86 52.66
CA LYS A 2 9.28 -34.97 51.56
C LYS A 2 10.15 -33.71 51.44
N LYS A 3 10.26 -33.19 50.20
CA LYS A 3 10.16 -31.77 49.72
C LYS A 3 10.95 -31.66 48.38
N ILE A 4 10.34 -31.79 47.19
CA ILE A 4 9.58 -30.80 46.36
C ILE A 4 10.46 -29.51 46.16
N ILE A 5 10.83 -29.01 44.96
CA ILE A 5 10.00 -28.30 43.95
C ILE A 5 10.82 -27.99 42.65
N ASN A 6 10.24 -28.38 41.50
CA ASN A 6 10.02 -27.70 40.18
C ASN A 6 11.11 -26.82 39.52
N ILE A 7 11.59 -27.13 38.29
CA ILE A 7 11.00 -27.00 36.92
C ILE A 7 11.13 -25.58 36.32
N SER A 8 12.01 -25.49 35.30
CA SER A 8 11.92 -24.69 34.05
C SER A 8 12.03 -23.15 34.15
N ILE A 9 12.36 -22.33 33.13
CA ILE A 9 12.32 -22.34 31.65
C ILE A 9 13.54 -21.49 31.21
N ILE A 10 14.49 -22.02 30.44
CA ILE A 10 14.75 -21.80 29.00
C ILE A 10 14.77 -20.33 28.52
N ILE A 11 15.94 -20.01 27.95
CA ILE A 11 16.39 -18.84 27.21
C ILE A 11 15.51 -18.52 25.99
N ALA A 12 15.57 -17.24 25.59
CA ALA A 12 15.20 -16.66 24.29
C ALA A 12 13.72 -16.36 24.04
N SER A 13 13.41 -15.06 24.02
CA SER A 13 12.53 -14.45 23.01
C SER A 13 12.65 -12.93 23.06
N ILE A 14 13.81 -12.40 22.64
CA ILE A 14 13.85 -11.07 22.04
C ILE A 14 13.41 -11.28 20.59
N LEU A 15 12.10 -11.42 20.39
CA LEU A 15 11.50 -11.43 19.07
C LEU A 15 11.45 -9.99 18.58
N ALA A 16 12.33 -9.72 17.62
CA ALA A 16 12.32 -8.54 16.78
C ALA A 16 10.93 -8.34 16.16
N LEU A 17 10.15 -7.42 16.73
CA LEU A 17 8.97 -6.85 16.09
C LEU A 17 9.38 -5.60 15.31
N SER A 18 10.24 -5.77 14.30
CA SER A 18 10.42 -4.80 13.22
C SER A 18 9.63 -5.25 12.00
N ALA A 19 8.35 -5.54 12.18
CA ALA A 19 7.40 -5.57 11.08
C ALA A 19 6.51 -4.35 11.26
N CYS A 20 6.91 -3.23 10.66
CA CYS A 20 6.02 -2.09 10.46
C CYS A 20 4.99 -2.53 9.39
N ASN A 21 4.07 -3.40 9.79
CA ASN A 21 2.92 -3.74 8.97
C ASN A 21 1.98 -2.55 9.10
N SER A 22 1.92 -1.76 8.02
CA SER A 22 0.94 -0.69 7.89
C SER A 22 -0.46 -1.25 8.18
N ILE A 23 -1.15 -0.66 9.15
CA ILE A 23 -2.53 -1.05 9.48
C ILE A 23 -3.38 -0.79 8.24
N PRO A 24 -4.08 -1.80 7.68
CA PRO A 24 -4.91 -1.62 6.50
C PRO A 24 -6.04 -0.63 6.82
N SER A 25 -6.38 0.21 5.86
CA SER A 25 -7.51 1.14 6.04
C SER A 25 -8.85 0.40 6.09
N ILE A 26 -9.87 0.95 6.75
CA ILE A 26 -11.23 0.35 6.76
C ILE A 26 -11.74 0.02 5.33
N PRO A 27 -11.58 0.90 4.32
CA PRO A 27 -11.92 0.58 2.93
C PRO A 27 -11.19 -0.63 2.35
N GLU A 28 -9.93 -0.85 2.74
CA GLU A 28 -9.15 -2.02 2.30
C GLU A 28 -9.68 -3.32 2.87
N VAL A 29 -10.03 -3.31 4.15
CA VAL A 29 -10.61 -4.49 4.81
C VAL A 29 -11.97 -4.82 4.20
N ILE A 30 -12.78 -3.81 3.90
CA ILE A 30 -14.07 -3.98 3.21
C ILE A 30 -13.87 -4.58 1.82
N GLN A 31 -12.97 -4.02 1.01
CA GLN A 31 -12.72 -4.58 -0.33
C GLN A 31 -12.19 -6.01 -0.24
N LYS A 32 -11.25 -6.31 0.67
CA LYS A 32 -10.76 -7.66 0.87
C LYS A 32 -11.90 -8.65 1.11
N ASN A 33 -12.78 -8.35 2.07
CA ASN A 33 -13.94 -9.18 2.39
C ASN A 33 -14.96 -9.26 1.24
N GLN A 34 -15.00 -8.27 0.36
CA GLN A 34 -15.91 -8.26 -0.79
C GLN A 34 -15.44 -9.11 -1.97
N TRP A 35 -14.15 -9.44 -2.07
CA TRP A 35 -13.57 -10.15 -3.22
C TRP A 35 -13.18 -11.59 -2.94
N GLU A 36 -12.72 -11.91 -1.73
CA GLU A 36 -12.42 -13.30 -1.39
C GLU A 36 -13.68 -14.18 -1.50
N GLY A 37 -13.54 -15.34 -2.15
CA GLY A 37 -14.64 -16.25 -2.49
C GLY A 37 -15.37 -15.94 -3.80
N LYS A 38 -15.16 -14.78 -4.44
CA LYS A 38 -15.76 -14.49 -5.75
C LYS A 38 -14.97 -15.12 -6.90
N PRO A 39 -15.63 -15.42 -8.04
CA PRO A 39 -14.92 -15.83 -9.24
C PRO A 39 -14.07 -14.69 -9.79
N ILE A 40 -12.91 -15.02 -10.36
CA ILE A 40 -12.00 -14.02 -10.95
C ILE A 40 -12.64 -13.22 -12.09
N ASP A 41 -13.58 -13.82 -12.81
CA ASP A 41 -14.32 -13.16 -13.91
C ASP A 41 -15.10 -11.93 -13.43
N ALA A 42 -15.56 -11.92 -12.17
CA ALA A 42 -16.22 -10.75 -11.60
C ALA A 42 -15.24 -9.57 -11.42
N ALA A 43 -13.97 -9.84 -11.12
CA ALA A 43 -12.94 -8.82 -11.03
C ALA A 43 -12.55 -8.30 -12.42
N ILE A 44 -12.44 -9.19 -13.40
CA ILE A 44 -12.19 -8.84 -14.81
C ILE A 44 -13.33 -7.97 -15.36
N ALA A 45 -14.59 -8.31 -15.06
CA ALA A 45 -15.74 -7.50 -15.46
C ALA A 45 -15.72 -6.09 -14.85
N LYS A 46 -15.21 -5.94 -13.62
CA LYS A 46 -15.13 -4.64 -12.93
C LYS A 46 -13.96 -3.77 -13.39
N TRP A 47 -12.77 -4.35 -13.53
CA TRP A 47 -11.52 -3.61 -13.75
C TRP A 47 -10.89 -3.83 -15.13
N GLY A 48 -11.52 -4.62 -15.98
CA GLY A 48 -10.95 -5.04 -17.26
C GLY A 48 -9.88 -6.11 -17.11
N ASN A 49 -9.16 -6.37 -18.20
CA ASN A 49 -8.10 -7.37 -18.22
C ASN A 49 -6.95 -6.98 -17.27
N PRO A 50 -6.38 -7.94 -16.52
CA PRO A 50 -5.18 -7.69 -15.73
C PRO A 50 -4.02 -7.31 -16.64
N LEU A 51 -3.05 -6.58 -16.10
CA LEU A 51 -1.77 -6.36 -16.77
C LEU A 51 -1.07 -7.69 -17.03
N MET A 52 -1.14 -8.62 -16.07
CA MET A 52 -0.59 -9.96 -16.21
C MET A 52 -1.29 -10.95 -15.27
N ALA A 53 -1.25 -12.22 -15.65
CA ALA A 53 -1.57 -13.36 -14.77
C ALA A 53 -0.30 -14.19 -14.58
N LYS A 54 0.13 -14.37 -13.33
CA LYS A 54 1.35 -15.07 -12.96
C LYS A 54 1.00 -16.35 -12.21
N ASN A 55 1.32 -17.49 -12.80
CA ASN A 55 1.25 -18.77 -12.08
C ASN A 55 2.28 -18.76 -10.96
N ILE A 56 1.84 -18.90 -9.72
CA ILE A 56 2.73 -18.96 -8.55
C ILE A 56 3.17 -20.42 -8.34
N ASN A 57 2.24 -21.35 -8.55
CA ASN A 57 2.46 -22.79 -8.55
C ASN A 57 1.34 -23.46 -9.37
N ASN A 58 1.27 -24.80 -9.35
CA ASN A 58 0.24 -25.55 -10.07
C ASN A 58 -1.18 -25.27 -9.55
N GLU A 59 -1.33 -24.74 -8.34
CA GLU A 59 -2.61 -24.57 -7.66
C GLU A 59 -3.11 -23.13 -7.65
N THR A 60 -2.25 -22.14 -7.86
CA THR A 60 -2.58 -20.74 -7.67
C THR A 60 -2.01 -19.83 -8.75
N THR A 61 -2.81 -18.82 -9.10
CA THR A 61 -2.47 -17.77 -10.06
C THR A 61 -2.76 -16.41 -9.47
N ASP A 62 -1.79 -15.50 -9.58
CA ASP A 62 -1.93 -14.10 -9.21
C ASP A 62 -2.32 -13.28 -10.45
N TYR A 63 -3.47 -12.63 -10.39
CA TYR A 63 -3.95 -11.68 -11.39
C TYR A 63 -3.59 -10.28 -10.92
N ILE A 64 -2.83 -9.54 -11.73
CA ILE A 64 -2.21 -8.29 -11.33
C ILE A 64 -2.75 -7.14 -12.18
N TRP A 65 -3.34 -6.15 -11.54
CA TRP A 65 -3.66 -4.85 -12.14
C TRP A 65 -2.72 -3.79 -11.59
N ASP A 66 -2.14 -2.98 -12.47
CA ASP A 66 -1.27 -1.86 -12.10
C ASP A 66 -1.98 -0.54 -12.37
N PHE A 67 -2.35 0.15 -11.29
CA PHE A 67 -2.95 1.48 -11.29
C PHE A 67 -1.94 2.54 -10.83
N SER A 68 -0.65 2.20 -10.80
CA SER A 68 0.40 3.14 -10.42
C SER A 68 0.45 4.31 -11.40
N ARG A 69 0.71 5.50 -10.88
CA ARG A 69 0.81 6.72 -11.69
C ARG A 69 1.93 7.61 -11.20
N THR A 70 2.59 8.29 -12.13
CA THR A 70 3.53 9.36 -11.80
C THR A 70 2.78 10.67 -11.65
N LYS A 71 2.99 11.37 -10.54
CA LYS A 71 2.41 12.69 -10.27
C LYS A 71 3.53 13.69 -9.99
N SER A 72 3.43 14.88 -10.56
CA SER A 72 4.26 16.01 -10.16
C SER A 72 3.69 16.61 -8.87
N ILE A 73 4.51 16.73 -7.83
CA ILE A 73 4.16 17.38 -6.58
C ILE A 73 5.02 18.62 -6.39
N THR A 74 4.37 19.73 -6.09
CA THR A 74 5.03 20.98 -5.69
C THR A 74 5.30 20.94 -4.20
N TYR A 75 6.50 21.32 -3.79
CA TYR A 75 6.88 21.45 -2.39
C TYR A 75 7.71 22.73 -2.19
N GLU A 76 7.63 23.29 -1.00
CA GLU A 76 8.52 24.39 -0.59
C GLU A 76 9.95 23.87 -0.49
N SER A 77 10.84 24.40 -1.32
CA SER A 77 12.25 24.00 -1.32
C SER A 77 13.14 24.96 -0.54
N ASP A 78 12.75 26.23 -0.47
CA ASP A 78 13.49 27.24 0.28
C ASP A 78 12.59 28.42 0.66
N SER A 79 13.08 29.26 1.56
CA SER A 79 12.47 30.56 1.87
C SER A 79 13.56 31.59 2.08
N TYR A 80 13.33 32.83 1.66
CA TYR A 80 14.28 33.92 1.84
C TYR A 80 13.65 35.10 2.56
N ALA A 81 14.51 35.84 3.27
CA ALA A 81 14.19 37.10 3.91
C ALA A 81 15.40 38.03 3.82
N TYR A 82 15.21 39.25 3.31
CA TYR A 82 16.26 40.27 3.30
C TYR A 82 15.67 41.67 3.50
N TYR A 83 16.51 42.59 3.95
CA TYR A 83 16.16 44.00 4.11
C TYR A 83 16.35 44.74 2.80
N ASN A 84 15.27 45.30 2.25
CA ASN A 84 15.30 45.98 0.95
C ASN A 84 15.63 47.48 1.15
N THR A 85 16.74 47.92 0.57
CA THR A 85 17.21 49.31 0.65
C THR A 85 16.53 50.24 -0.36
N ASP A 86 16.00 49.71 -1.46
CA ASP A 86 15.35 50.47 -2.53
C ASP A 86 13.86 50.71 -2.24
N ARG A 87 13.23 49.81 -1.49
CA ARG A 87 11.88 49.94 -0.94
C ARG A 87 11.93 49.57 0.54
N PRO A 88 12.04 50.56 1.45
CA PRO A 88 12.32 50.32 2.86
C PRO A 88 11.33 49.32 3.48
N GLY A 89 11.86 48.17 3.91
CA GLY A 89 11.06 47.12 4.54
C GLY A 89 11.69 45.73 4.42
N MET A 90 11.15 44.79 5.19
CA MET A 90 11.48 43.37 5.07
C MET A 90 10.82 42.80 3.79
N THR A 91 11.62 42.20 2.91
CA THR A 91 11.12 41.41 1.78
C THR A 91 11.31 39.93 2.09
N THR A 92 10.22 39.17 1.98
CA THR A 92 10.24 37.71 2.15
C THR A 92 9.70 37.02 0.91
N GLY A 93 10.09 35.77 0.69
CA GLY A 93 9.53 34.94 -0.37
C GLY A 93 9.73 33.46 -0.09
N ILE A 94 8.87 32.66 -0.71
CA ILE A 94 8.92 31.19 -0.65
C ILE A 94 9.30 30.70 -2.04
N VAL A 95 10.26 29.78 -2.09
CA VAL A 95 10.69 29.10 -3.31
C VAL A 95 10.02 27.73 -3.34
N TYR A 96 9.37 27.44 -4.46
CA TYR A 96 8.73 26.16 -4.70
C TYR A 96 9.49 25.39 -5.78
N ASP A 97 9.69 24.10 -5.53
CA ASP A 97 10.16 23.15 -6.53
C ASP A 97 9.09 22.11 -6.85
N THR A 98 9.30 21.42 -7.97
CA THR A 98 8.48 20.29 -8.38
C THR A 98 9.31 19.03 -8.47
N LYS A 99 8.78 17.92 -7.97
CA LYS A 99 9.36 16.59 -8.23
C LYS A 99 8.30 15.62 -8.71
N ASN A 100 8.70 14.74 -9.62
CA ASN A 100 7.88 13.63 -10.06
C ASN A 100 8.00 12.48 -9.06
N VAL A 101 6.86 12.01 -8.57
CA VAL A 101 6.78 10.88 -7.66
C VAL A 101 5.90 9.81 -8.28
N THR A 102 6.40 8.58 -8.32
CA THR A 102 5.62 7.41 -8.70
C THR A 102 4.76 6.98 -7.51
N MET A 103 3.46 7.20 -7.59
CA MET A 103 2.48 6.72 -6.62
C MET A 103 2.14 5.27 -6.97
N ARG A 104 2.68 4.31 -6.21
CA ARG A 104 2.44 2.88 -6.44
C ARG A 104 1.01 2.49 -6.05
N CYS A 105 0.36 1.74 -6.91
CA CYS A 105 -0.92 1.11 -6.63
C CYS A 105 -1.10 -0.15 -7.51
N LYS A 106 -0.88 -1.32 -6.93
CA LYS A 106 -1.07 -2.61 -7.60
C LYS A 106 -2.08 -3.44 -6.83
N LEU A 107 -3.13 -3.85 -7.53
CA LEU A 107 -4.08 -4.84 -7.04
C LEU A 107 -3.64 -6.21 -7.50
N ILE A 108 -3.48 -7.13 -6.56
CA ILE A 108 -3.11 -8.51 -6.82
C ILE A 108 -4.20 -9.39 -6.21
N LEU A 109 -4.91 -10.11 -7.08
CA LEU A 109 -5.88 -11.11 -6.66
C LEU A 109 -5.30 -12.50 -6.88
N ARG A 110 -5.11 -13.23 -5.78
CA ARG A 110 -4.72 -14.64 -5.86
C ARG A 110 -5.95 -15.49 -6.07
N THR A 111 -5.86 -16.46 -6.96
CA THR A 111 -6.94 -17.40 -7.26
C THR A 111 -6.47 -18.83 -7.08
N ASN A 112 -7.41 -19.72 -6.74
CA ASN A 112 -7.19 -21.16 -6.88
C ASN A 112 -7.48 -21.58 -8.33
N ASN A 113 -6.56 -22.32 -8.95
CA ASN A 113 -6.62 -22.67 -10.36
C ASN A 113 -7.78 -23.61 -10.72
N GLN A 114 -8.21 -24.46 -9.77
CA GLN A 114 -9.30 -25.42 -9.95
C GLN A 114 -10.65 -24.74 -9.79
N SER A 115 -10.86 -24.01 -8.69
CA SER A 115 -12.16 -23.38 -8.41
C SER A 115 -12.34 -22.03 -9.11
N LYS A 116 -11.26 -21.41 -9.59
CA LYS A 116 -11.22 -20.05 -10.15
C LYS A 116 -11.73 -18.96 -9.19
N LEU A 117 -11.80 -19.28 -7.90
CA LEU A 117 -12.21 -18.35 -6.85
C LEU A 117 -11.00 -17.59 -6.32
N ILE A 118 -11.23 -16.32 -5.99
CA ILE A 118 -10.26 -15.45 -5.34
C ILE A 118 -10.06 -15.94 -3.91
N THR A 119 -8.82 -16.22 -3.54
CA THR A 119 -8.42 -16.70 -2.21
C THR A 119 -7.68 -15.64 -1.40
N ASN A 120 -7.15 -14.61 -2.05
CA ASN A 120 -6.47 -13.52 -1.36
C ASN A 120 -6.60 -12.21 -2.14
N TYR A 121 -6.88 -11.13 -1.41
CA TYR A 121 -6.83 -9.76 -1.90
C TYR A 121 -5.59 -9.05 -1.35
N ILE A 122 -4.68 -8.65 -2.23
CA ILE A 122 -3.44 -7.97 -1.87
C ILE A 122 -3.41 -6.63 -2.59
N LEU A 123 -3.11 -5.57 -1.85
CA LEU A 123 -2.93 -4.23 -2.40
C LEU A 123 -1.53 -3.72 -2.05
N ASP A 124 -0.66 -3.68 -3.05
CA ASP A 124 0.68 -3.08 -2.94
C ASP A 124 0.59 -1.60 -3.31
N LYS A 125 0.74 -0.72 -2.31
CA LYS A 125 0.54 0.72 -2.49
C LYS A 125 1.56 1.54 -1.72
N ASP A 126 1.78 2.76 -2.18
CA ASP A 126 2.52 3.75 -1.40
C ASP A 126 1.62 4.35 -0.32
N HIS A 127 1.97 4.15 0.95
CA HIS A 127 1.23 4.69 2.09
C HIS A 127 1.37 6.21 2.23
N LYS A 128 2.46 6.79 1.72
CA LYS A 128 2.70 8.24 1.73
C LYS A 128 1.85 8.95 0.67
N TYR A 129 1.48 8.23 -0.39
CA TYR A 129 0.76 8.75 -1.54
C TYR A 129 -0.45 7.88 -1.90
N SER A 130 -1.26 7.55 -0.89
CA SER A 130 -2.40 6.61 -0.99
C SER A 130 -3.51 7.02 -1.97
N GLY A 131 -3.49 8.26 -2.46
CA GLY A 131 -4.44 8.79 -3.44
C GLY A 131 -4.45 8.06 -4.79
N ALA A 132 -3.48 7.21 -5.10
CA ALA A 132 -3.49 6.43 -6.35
C ALA A 132 -4.50 5.26 -6.31
N CYS A 133 -4.76 4.68 -5.14
CA CYS A 133 -5.68 3.53 -5.02
C CYS A 133 -7.13 3.90 -4.70
N GLN A 134 -7.46 5.19 -4.54
CA GLN A 134 -8.80 5.62 -4.12
C GLN A 134 -9.93 5.10 -5.02
N ASN A 135 -9.69 5.04 -6.34
CA ASN A 135 -10.66 4.57 -7.32
C ASN A 135 -10.99 3.08 -7.17
N LEU A 136 -10.13 2.29 -6.51
CA LEU A 136 -10.43 0.88 -6.20
C LEU A 136 -11.47 0.73 -5.10
N PHE A 137 -11.57 1.71 -4.20
CA PHE A 137 -12.42 1.65 -3.03
C PHE A 137 -13.77 2.33 -3.23
N TYR A 138 -13.79 3.48 -3.89
CA TYR A 138 -14.95 4.38 -3.89
C TYR A 138 -15.70 4.45 -5.23
N GLY A 139 -15.24 3.72 -6.25
CA GLY A 139 -15.78 3.85 -7.61
C GLY A 139 -15.36 5.17 -8.26
N GLN A 140 -15.67 5.31 -9.55
CA GLN A 140 -15.70 6.61 -10.23
C GLN A 140 -17.09 7.22 -10.08
#